data_AF-A0A7X5VPU1-F1
#
_entry.id   AF-A0A7X5VPU1-F1
#
_cell.length_a   1.000
_cell.length_b   1.000
_cell.length_c   1.000
_cell.angle_alpha   90.00
_cell.angle_beta   90.00
_cell.angle_gamma   90.00
#
_symmetry.space_group_name_H-M   'P 1'
#
loop_
_entity.id
_entity.type
_entity.pdbx_description
1 polymer ?
#
loop_
_entity_poly.entity_id
_entity_poly.type
_entity_poly.pdbx_seq_one_letter_code
_entity_poly.pdbx_strand_id
1 'polypeptide(L)'
;MLSRRSTAMTVAFFWVACSGPAVEPPPGQPADELAREFDAVCRAMRDGDNPYYGTARLREHERWIAQPVDDELAQALARGRLGAELLREGRSAEAARRFDEALVIARDARLETPIVLDLLRRAALAHLRRGEQENCIAGHAPASCILPLMPAGVHKARARRSSVMRHIFSSIPPIRSRRGWRISRR
;
A
#
# COMPACT_ATOMS: atom_id res chain seq x y z
N MET A 1 66.82 15.18 7.90
CA MET A 1 65.53 14.96 7.19
C MET A 1 64.84 13.74 7.81
N LEU A 2 63.61 13.94 8.27
CA LEU A 2 62.89 13.09 9.21
C LEU A 2 62.44 11.72 8.64
N SER A 3 62.70 10.67 9.42
CA SER A 3 62.13 9.32 9.28
C SER A 3 60.67 9.32 9.72
N ARG A 4 59.74 9.04 8.79
CA ARG A 4 58.33 8.74 9.09
C ARG A 4 58.16 7.23 9.26
N ARG A 5 57.92 6.78 10.49
CA ARG A 5 57.40 5.43 10.77
C ARG A 5 55.89 5.52 10.94
N SER A 6 55.14 4.91 10.02
CA SER A 6 53.68 4.75 10.12
C SER A 6 53.37 3.54 11.01
N THR A 7 52.79 3.79 12.17
CA THR A 7 52.21 2.77 13.05
C THR A 7 50.81 2.44 12.54
N ALA A 8 50.62 1.22 12.02
CA ALA A 8 49.29 0.69 11.72
C ALA A 8 48.65 0.21 13.03
N MET A 9 47.53 0.84 13.41
CA MET A 9 46.78 0.52 14.62
C MET A 9 45.66 -0.46 14.24
N THR A 10 45.88 -1.75 14.49
CA THR A 10 44.89 -2.80 14.27
C THR A 10 43.80 -2.70 15.33
N VAL A 11 42.59 -2.32 14.95
CA VAL A 11 41.41 -2.35 15.83
C VAL A 11 40.89 -3.78 15.87
N ALA A 12 41.04 -4.45 17.02
CA ALA A 12 40.47 -5.76 17.26
C ALA A 12 38.96 -5.63 17.55
N PHE A 13 38.12 -6.14 16.67
CA PHE A 13 36.70 -6.31 16.93
C PHE A 13 36.51 -7.47 17.93
N PHE A 14 36.14 -7.14 19.17
CA PHE A 14 35.67 -8.13 20.13
C PHE A 14 34.24 -8.53 19.78
N TRP A 15 34.08 -9.72 19.22
CA TRP A 15 32.80 -10.37 19.03
C TRP A 15 32.36 -10.94 20.38
N VAL A 16 31.48 -10.23 21.09
CA VAL A 16 30.82 -10.77 22.28
C VAL A 16 29.77 -11.76 21.79
N ALA A 17 30.09 -13.05 21.86
CA ALA A 17 29.12 -14.12 21.68
C ALA A 17 28.12 -14.06 22.85
N CYS A 18 26.89 -13.62 22.57
CA CYS A 18 25.77 -13.74 23.50
C CYS A 18 25.37 -15.22 23.62
N SER A 19 26.15 -16.00 24.37
CA SER A 19 25.82 -17.37 24.76
C SER A 19 24.92 -17.33 26.00
N GLY A 20 23.69 -16.82 25.84
CA GLY A 20 22.65 -17.04 26.83
C GLY A 20 22.21 -18.51 26.80
N PRO A 21 21.82 -19.11 27.94
CA PRO A 21 21.26 -20.46 27.93
C PRO A 21 20.04 -20.48 27.01
N ALA A 22 20.00 -21.46 26.11
CA ALA A 22 18.81 -21.76 25.34
C ALA A 22 17.69 -22.06 26.34
N VAL A 23 16.71 -21.16 26.44
CA VAL A 23 15.49 -21.44 27.18
C VAL A 23 14.80 -22.56 26.41
N GLU A 24 14.81 -23.77 26.97
CA GLU A 24 13.99 -24.85 26.45
C GLU A 24 12.53 -24.39 26.49
N PRO A 25 11.80 -24.47 25.36
CA PRO A 25 10.40 -24.12 25.36
C PRO A 25 9.69 -24.99 26.42
N PRO A 26 8.77 -24.41 27.21
CA PRO A 26 7.99 -25.20 28.17
C PRO A 26 7.33 -26.37 27.43
N PRO A 27 7.15 -27.55 28.06
CA PRO A 27 6.52 -28.71 27.43
C PRO A 27 5.19 -28.28 26.83
N GLY A 28 5.21 -28.18 25.50
CA GLY A 28 4.30 -27.34 24.74
C GLY A 28 3.04 -28.11 24.36
N GLN A 29 1.92 -27.40 24.36
CA GLN A 29 0.80 -27.78 23.51
C GLN A 29 1.35 -28.10 22.10
N PRO A 30 0.83 -29.15 21.42
CA PRO A 30 1.24 -29.46 20.05
C PRO A 30 1.24 -28.19 19.22
N ALA A 31 2.26 -27.95 18.38
CA ALA A 31 2.37 -26.73 17.58
C ALA A 31 1.08 -26.41 16.79
N ASP A 32 0.34 -27.46 16.39
CA ASP A 32 -0.95 -27.35 15.72
C ASP A 32 -2.06 -26.76 16.60
N GLU A 33 -2.04 -27.02 17.91
CA GLU A 33 -3.01 -26.45 18.87
C GLU A 33 -2.79 -24.95 19.03
N LEU A 34 -1.54 -24.54 19.24
CA LEU A 34 -1.17 -23.12 19.32
C LEU A 34 -1.47 -22.39 18.01
N ALA A 35 -1.19 -23.01 16.86
CA ALA A 35 -1.52 -22.44 15.55
C ALA A 35 -3.04 -22.25 15.38
N ARG A 36 -3.85 -23.23 15.81
CA ARG A 36 -5.32 -23.13 15.79
C ARG A 36 -5.84 -22.04 16.73
N GLU A 37 -5.30 -21.94 17.94
CA GLU A 37 -5.68 -20.90 18.89
C GLU A 37 -5.35 -19.51 18.34
N PHE A 38 -4.12 -19.33 17.84
CA PHE A 38 -3.68 -18.06 17.25
C PHE A 38 -4.56 -17.65 16.07
N ASP A 39 -4.87 -18.59 15.16
CA ASP A 39 -5.74 -18.35 14.01
C ASP A 39 -7.19 -18.03 14.44
N ALA A 40 -7.69 -18.66 15.51
CA ALA A 40 -8.98 -18.31 16.10
C ALA A 40 -9.00 -16.89 16.67
N VAL A 41 -7.94 -16.48 17.39
CA VAL A 41 -7.77 -15.10 17.89
C VAL A 41 -7.69 -14.11 16.72
N CYS A 42 -6.90 -14.40 15.69
CA CYS A 42 -6.81 -13.55 14.50
C CYS A 42 -8.17 -13.37 13.81
N ARG A 43 -8.94 -14.45 13.63
CA ARG A 43 -10.31 -14.37 13.08
C ARG A 43 -11.22 -13.54 13.98
N ALA A 44 -11.26 -13.82 15.28
CA ALA A 44 -12.11 -13.09 16.22
C ALA A 44 -11.79 -11.58 16.21
N MET A 45 -10.51 -11.21 16.17
CA MET A 45 -10.10 -9.81 16.05
C MET A 45 -10.47 -9.19 14.71
N ARG A 46 -10.30 -9.93 13.60
CA ARG A 46 -10.61 -9.44 12.24
C ARG A 46 -12.11 -9.30 12.01
N ASP A 47 -12.90 -10.21 12.55
CA ASP A 47 -14.34 -10.31 12.29
C ASP A 47 -15.18 -9.64 13.37
N GLY A 48 -14.59 -9.30 14.51
CA GLY A 48 -15.25 -8.53 15.57
C GLY A 48 -15.68 -7.12 15.15
N ASP A 49 -16.22 -6.37 16.10
CA ASP A 49 -16.84 -5.06 15.87
C ASP A 49 -15.92 -3.88 16.24
N ASN A 50 -14.60 -4.12 16.36
CA ASN A 50 -13.65 -3.04 16.60
C ASN A 50 -13.64 -2.07 15.41
N PRO A 51 -13.99 -0.79 15.58
CA PRO A 51 -14.05 0.15 14.46
C PRO A 51 -12.66 0.49 13.89
N TYR A 52 -11.56 0.19 14.59
CA TYR A 52 -10.20 0.54 14.15
C TYR A 52 -9.42 -0.64 13.56
N TYR A 53 -9.92 -1.87 13.68
CA TYR A 53 -9.22 -3.08 13.25
C TYR A 53 -10.19 -4.08 12.62
N GLY A 54 -9.73 -4.79 11.59
CA GLY A 54 -10.52 -5.81 10.92
C GLY A 54 -11.59 -5.24 9.99
N THR A 55 -12.67 -5.98 9.78
CA THR A 55 -13.62 -5.74 8.69
C THR A 55 -14.90 -5.00 9.12
N ALA A 56 -15.04 -4.60 10.40
CA ALA A 56 -16.24 -3.93 10.92
C ALA A 56 -16.69 -2.72 10.09
N ARG A 57 -15.78 -1.74 9.88
CA ARG A 57 -16.07 -0.56 9.05
C ARG A 57 -16.35 -0.92 7.59
N LEU A 58 -15.65 -1.93 7.06
CA LEU A 58 -15.88 -2.38 5.69
C LEU A 58 -17.32 -2.89 5.53
N ARG A 59 -17.77 -3.78 6.42
CA ARG A 59 -19.15 -4.30 6.45
C ARG A 59 -20.19 -3.21 6.65
N GLU A 60 -19.89 -2.20 7.47
CA GLU A 60 -20.75 -1.02 7.63
C GLU A 60 -20.92 -0.26 6.31
N HIS A 61 -19.83 0.03 5.60
CA HIS A 61 -19.88 0.75 4.33
C HIS A 61 -20.50 -0.08 3.20
N GLU A 62 -20.29 -1.41 3.21
CA GLU A 62 -20.97 -2.34 2.29
C GLU A 62 -22.50 -2.35 2.52
N ARG A 63 -22.95 -2.28 3.77
CA ARG A 63 -24.39 -2.12 4.07
C ARG A 63 -24.92 -0.77 3.63
N TRP A 64 -24.15 0.30 3.84
CA TRP A 64 -24.59 1.64 3.47
C TRP A 64 -24.74 1.81 1.96
N ILE A 65 -23.80 1.28 1.15
CA ILE A 65 -23.90 1.36 -0.32
C ILE A 65 -25.00 0.46 -0.91
N ALA A 66 -25.45 -0.57 -0.17
CA ALA A 66 -26.56 -1.42 -0.58
C ALA A 66 -27.93 -0.74 -0.41
N GLN A 67 -28.00 0.36 0.34
CA GLN A 67 -29.22 1.13 0.49
C GLN A 67 -29.40 2.06 -0.71
N PRO A 68 -30.62 2.18 -1.26
CA PRO A 68 -30.90 3.16 -2.31
C PRO A 68 -30.77 4.57 -1.73
N VAL A 69 -29.94 5.39 -2.36
CA VAL A 69 -29.74 6.79 -2.01
C VAL A 69 -29.93 7.62 -3.27
N ASP A 70 -30.95 8.47 -3.30
CA ASP A 70 -31.27 9.35 -4.43
C ASP A 70 -30.55 10.71 -4.27
N ASP A 71 -29.23 10.65 -4.13
CA ASP A 71 -28.33 11.80 -4.08
C ASP A 71 -26.95 11.38 -4.63
N GLU A 72 -26.53 11.98 -5.75
CA GLU A 72 -25.29 11.62 -6.43
C GLU A 72 -24.06 11.94 -5.58
N LEU A 73 -24.11 13.00 -4.77
CA LEU A 73 -23.02 13.34 -3.87
C LEU A 73 -22.82 12.24 -2.82
N ALA A 74 -23.89 11.85 -2.11
CA ALA A 74 -23.85 10.77 -1.14
C ALA A 74 -23.41 9.45 -1.79
N GLN A 75 -23.90 9.15 -3.00
CA GLN A 75 -23.50 7.97 -3.75
C GLN A 75 -22.00 7.94 -4.10
N ALA A 76 -21.44 9.06 -4.55
CA ALA A 76 -20.01 9.18 -4.86
C ALA A 76 -19.16 9.06 -3.59
N LEU A 77 -19.56 9.74 -2.51
CA LEU A 77 -18.86 9.69 -1.22
C LEU A 77 -18.94 8.30 -0.57
N ALA A 78 -20.06 7.57 -0.72
CA ALA A 78 -20.21 6.20 -0.26
C ALA A 78 -19.20 5.25 -0.89
N ARG A 79 -19.09 5.31 -2.21
CA ARG A 79 -18.11 4.53 -2.96
C ARG A 79 -16.67 4.92 -2.60
N GLY A 80 -16.40 6.21 -2.43
CA GLY A 80 -15.10 6.70 -1.97
C GLY A 80 -14.73 6.19 -0.58
N ARG A 81 -15.67 6.20 0.37
CA ARG A 81 -15.43 5.67 1.73
C ARG A 81 -15.23 4.16 1.73
N LEU A 82 -16.07 3.42 0.99
CA LEU A 82 -15.89 1.97 0.82
C LEU A 82 -14.53 1.64 0.19
N GLY A 83 -14.13 2.40 -0.84
CA GLY A 83 -12.80 2.26 -1.46
C GLY A 83 -11.67 2.46 -0.46
N ALA A 84 -11.80 3.38 0.50
CA ALA A 84 -10.79 3.60 1.53
C ALA A 84 -10.68 2.43 2.51
N GLU A 85 -11.81 1.85 2.95
CA GLU A 85 -11.82 0.67 3.82
C GLU A 85 -11.25 -0.57 3.11
N LEU A 86 -11.61 -0.78 1.84
CA LEU A 86 -11.02 -1.85 1.02
C LEU A 86 -9.49 -1.70 0.92
N LEU A 87 -9.00 -0.47 0.77
CA LEU A 87 -7.56 -0.22 0.68
C LEU A 87 -6.84 -0.45 2.01
N ARG A 88 -7.50 -0.15 3.13
CA ARG A 88 -7.00 -0.44 4.49
C ARG A 88 -6.85 -1.94 4.72
N GLU A 89 -7.78 -2.74 4.20
CA GLU A 89 -7.76 -4.21 4.25
C GLU A 89 -6.83 -4.86 3.19
N GLY A 90 -6.11 -4.05 2.38
CA GLY A 90 -5.21 -4.56 1.35
C GLY A 90 -5.91 -5.08 0.08
N ARG A 91 -7.23 -4.87 -0.06
CA ARG A 91 -8.05 -5.24 -1.23
C ARG A 91 -7.90 -4.19 -2.34
N SER A 92 -6.66 -3.93 -2.77
CA SER A 92 -6.28 -2.79 -3.63
C SER A 92 -7.01 -2.76 -4.97
N ALA A 93 -7.22 -3.92 -5.60
CA ALA A 93 -7.93 -4.01 -6.87
C ALA A 93 -9.41 -3.63 -6.75
N GLU A 94 -10.03 -3.94 -5.62
CA GLU A 94 -11.44 -3.63 -5.35
C GLU A 94 -11.61 -2.17 -4.95
N ALA A 95 -10.70 -1.66 -4.12
CA ALA A 95 -10.62 -0.25 -3.78
C ALA A 95 -10.54 0.62 -5.04
N ALA A 96 -9.66 0.26 -5.98
CA ALA A 96 -9.50 0.97 -7.25
C ALA A 96 -10.82 1.04 -8.04
N ARG A 97 -11.57 -0.06 -8.13
CA ARG A 97 -12.88 -0.08 -8.80
C ARG A 97 -13.89 0.86 -8.13
N ARG A 98 -13.99 0.84 -6.80
CA ARG A 98 -14.91 1.73 -6.08
C ARG A 98 -14.58 3.20 -6.26
N PHE A 99 -13.29 3.56 -6.27
CA PHE A 99 -12.90 4.93 -6.57
C PHE A 99 -13.17 5.32 -8.02
N ASP A 100 -12.97 4.42 -8.99
CA ASP A 100 -13.30 4.67 -10.38
C ASP A 100 -14.82 4.88 -10.57
N GLU A 101 -15.67 4.07 -9.91
CA GLU A 101 -17.13 4.27 -9.87
C GLU A 101 -17.51 5.62 -9.24
N ALA A 102 -16.91 5.99 -8.10
CA ALA A 102 -17.14 7.28 -7.46
C ALA A 102 -16.79 8.46 -8.38
N LEU A 103 -15.70 8.33 -9.15
CA LEU A 103 -15.27 9.35 -10.10
C LEU A 103 -16.21 9.49 -11.31
N VAL A 104 -16.82 8.40 -11.77
CA VAL A 104 -17.84 8.46 -12.84
C VAL A 104 -19.03 9.28 -12.35
N ILE A 105 -19.61 8.91 -11.20
CA ILE A 105 -20.74 9.62 -10.60
C ILE A 105 -20.41 11.10 -10.37
N ALA A 106 -19.25 11.38 -9.78
CA ALA A 106 -18.85 12.75 -9.49
C ALA A 106 -18.71 13.62 -10.74
N ARG A 107 -18.27 13.05 -11.88
CA ARG A 107 -18.17 13.77 -13.15
C ARG A 107 -19.55 13.96 -13.79
N ASP A 108 -20.37 12.93 -13.81
CA ASP A 108 -21.69 12.96 -14.44
C ASP A 108 -22.62 13.97 -13.73
N ALA A 109 -22.57 13.98 -12.39
CA ALA A 109 -23.29 14.94 -11.55
C ALA A 109 -22.62 16.32 -11.46
N ARG A 110 -21.45 16.52 -12.10
CA ARG A 110 -20.66 17.76 -12.07
C ARG A 110 -20.41 18.27 -10.64
N LEU A 111 -20.07 17.36 -9.73
CA LEU A 111 -19.74 17.71 -8.34
C LEU A 111 -18.55 18.68 -8.27
N GLU A 112 -18.47 19.41 -7.17
CA GLU A 112 -17.44 20.44 -7.01
C GLU A 112 -16.02 19.89 -7.16
N THR A 113 -15.15 20.71 -7.76
CA THR A 113 -13.74 20.38 -8.02
C THR A 113 -13.00 19.79 -6.82
N PRO A 114 -13.14 20.30 -5.57
CA PRO A 114 -12.45 19.71 -4.42
C PRO A 114 -12.82 18.25 -4.16
N ILE A 115 -14.09 17.88 -4.34
CA ILE A 115 -14.57 16.50 -4.18
C ILE A 115 -13.96 15.60 -5.25
N VAL A 116 -14.00 16.05 -6.51
CA VAL A 116 -13.43 15.31 -7.64
C VAL A 116 -11.92 15.11 -7.46
N LEU A 117 -11.19 16.13 -6.98
CA LEU A 117 -9.76 16.04 -6.74
C LEU A 117 -9.41 15.07 -5.60
N ASP A 118 -10.17 15.04 -4.49
CA ASP A 118 -9.93 14.08 -3.42
C ASP A 118 -10.18 12.64 -3.90
N LEU A 119 -11.27 12.41 -4.64
CA LEU A 119 -11.56 11.10 -5.24
C LEU A 119 -10.46 10.68 -6.24
N LEU A 120 -9.96 11.60 -7.08
CA LEU A 120 -8.87 11.35 -8.01
C LEU A 120 -7.60 10.95 -7.29
N ARG A 121 -7.24 11.67 -6.22
CA ARG A 121 -6.06 11.39 -5.40
C ARG A 121 -6.14 9.99 -4.76
N ARG A 122 -7.30 9.61 -4.23
CA ARG A 122 -7.51 8.29 -3.63
C ARG A 122 -7.53 7.17 -4.66
N ALA A 123 -8.16 7.39 -5.81
CA ALA A 123 -8.12 6.47 -6.94
C ALA A 123 -6.67 6.21 -7.39
N ALA A 124 -5.86 7.27 -7.47
CA ALA A 124 -4.45 7.17 -7.78
C ALA A 124 -3.74 6.25 -6.80
N LEU A 125 -3.88 6.50 -5.50
CA LEU A 125 -3.24 5.69 -4.47
C LEU A 125 -3.66 4.21 -4.55
N ALA A 126 -4.94 3.95 -4.78
CA ALA A 126 -5.45 2.58 -4.93
C ALA A 126 -4.85 1.87 -6.15
N HIS A 127 -4.74 2.55 -7.30
CA HIS A 127 -4.09 2.01 -8.48
C HIS A 127 -2.57 1.81 -8.29
N LEU A 128 -1.88 2.68 -7.53
CA LEU A 128 -0.47 2.46 -7.17
C LEU A 128 -0.29 1.20 -6.33
N ARG A 129 -1.06 1.06 -5.25
CA ARG A 129 -0.99 -0.11 -4.36
C ARG A 129 -1.34 -1.40 -5.07
N ARG A 130 -2.33 -1.36 -5.96
CA ARG A 130 -2.65 -2.49 -6.84
C ARG A 130 -1.44 -2.88 -7.70
N GLY A 131 -0.80 -1.91 -8.35
CA GLY A 131 0.39 -2.16 -9.15
C GLY A 131 1.54 -2.73 -8.32
N GLU A 132 1.79 -2.20 -7.12
CA GLU A 132 2.80 -2.74 -6.20
C GLU A 132 2.51 -4.19 -5.81
N GLN A 133 1.27 -4.48 -5.40
CA GLN A 133 0.85 -5.83 -4.99
C GLN A 133 1.00 -6.83 -6.14
N GLU A 134 0.60 -6.45 -7.34
CA GLU A 134 0.75 -7.27 -8.55
C GLU A 134 2.21 -7.50 -8.92
N ASN A 135 3.05 -6.48 -8.80
CA ASN A 135 4.49 -6.58 -9.05
C ASN A 135 5.17 -7.51 -8.04
N CYS A 136 4.81 -7.38 -6.75
CA CYS A 136 5.33 -8.22 -5.68
C CYS A 136 4.96 -9.69 -5.87
N ILE A 137 3.71 -9.98 -6.26
CA ILE A 137 3.25 -11.36 -6.53
C ILE A 137 3.91 -11.93 -7.79
N ALA A 138 4.07 -11.13 -8.85
CA ALA A 138 4.63 -11.58 -10.12
C ALA A 138 6.16 -11.76 -10.11
N GLY A 139 6.86 -11.10 -9.18
CA GLY A 139 8.31 -11.16 -9.09
C GLY A 139 8.77 -10.67 -7.73
N HIS A 140 8.76 -11.56 -6.75
CA HIS A 140 9.23 -11.27 -5.40
C HIS A 140 10.75 -11.07 -5.41
N ALA A 141 11.17 -9.81 -5.53
CA ALA A 141 12.56 -9.39 -5.47
C ALA A 141 12.64 -8.09 -4.67
N PRO A 142 13.77 -7.81 -3.98
CA PRO A 142 13.95 -6.55 -3.24
C PRO A 142 13.76 -5.29 -4.10
N ALA A 143 13.94 -5.41 -5.43
CA ALA A 143 13.70 -4.32 -6.37
C ALA A 143 12.20 -4.03 -6.64
N SER A 144 11.29 -4.94 -6.24
CA SER A 144 9.86 -4.89 -6.59
C SER A 144 8.98 -4.15 -5.57
N CYS A 145 9.46 -3.96 -4.33
CA CYS A 145 8.72 -3.31 -3.24
C CYS A 145 9.15 -1.85 -3.08
N ILE A 146 8.19 -0.94 -2.84
CA ILE A 146 8.43 0.51 -2.62
C ILE A 146 9.05 1.19 -3.87
N LEU A 147 8.18 1.59 -4.79
CA LEU A 147 8.46 2.55 -5.89
C LEU A 147 9.77 2.27 -6.66
N PRO A 148 9.73 1.57 -7.81
CA PRO A 148 10.94 1.01 -8.41
C PRO A 148 11.98 2.09 -8.72
N LEU A 149 13.02 2.15 -7.90
CA LEU A 149 14.18 3.03 -8.08
C LEU A 149 15.14 2.48 -9.14
N MET A 150 15.00 1.20 -9.47
CA MET A 150 15.81 0.51 -10.48
C MET A 150 14.93 -0.03 -11.62
N PRO A 151 15.42 -0.05 -12.87
CA PRO A 151 14.68 -0.59 -14.02
C PRO A 151 14.14 -2.00 -13.81
N ALA A 152 14.87 -2.83 -13.06
CA ALA A 152 14.50 -4.21 -12.76
C ALA A 152 13.18 -4.33 -11.95
N GLY A 153 12.81 -3.30 -11.19
CA GLY A 153 11.58 -3.26 -10.40
C GLY A 153 10.38 -2.69 -11.17
N VAL A 154 10.57 -2.18 -12.39
CA VAL A 154 9.50 -1.53 -13.16
C VAL A 154 8.46 -2.57 -13.59
N HIS A 155 7.21 -2.31 -13.22
CA HIS A 155 6.08 -3.18 -13.52
C HIS A 155 6.00 -3.51 -15.03
N LYS A 156 6.18 -4.78 -15.38
CA LYS A 156 6.25 -5.23 -16.80
C LYS A 156 4.91 -5.24 -17.51
N ALA A 157 3.80 -5.49 -16.80
CA ALA A 157 2.45 -5.41 -17.37
C ALA A 157 2.00 -3.95 -17.60
N ARG A 158 2.55 -3.31 -18.64
CA ARG A 158 2.27 -1.91 -19.01
C ARG A 158 0.80 -1.66 -19.39
N ALA A 159 0.08 -2.72 -19.79
CA ALA A 159 -1.30 -2.68 -20.24
C ALA A 159 -2.32 -2.25 -19.16
N ARG A 160 -1.97 -2.34 -17.86
CA ARG A 160 -2.90 -2.06 -16.75
C ARG A 160 -2.76 -0.67 -16.14
N ARG A 161 -2.13 0.25 -16.87
CA ARG A 161 -2.08 1.66 -16.46
C ARG A 161 -3.49 2.24 -16.57
N SER A 162 -4.16 2.45 -15.44
CA SER A 162 -5.52 2.99 -15.43
C SER A 162 -5.58 4.35 -16.14
N SER A 163 -6.73 4.66 -16.74
CA SER A 163 -6.98 5.96 -17.36
C SER A 163 -6.78 7.11 -16.35
N VAL A 164 -7.12 6.87 -15.08
CA VAL A 164 -6.85 7.76 -13.94
C VAL A 164 -5.34 8.02 -13.79
N MET A 165 -4.52 6.97 -13.79
CA MET A 165 -3.07 7.13 -13.74
C MET A 165 -2.53 7.92 -14.91
N ARG A 166 -3.01 7.64 -16.13
CA ARG A 166 -2.60 8.38 -17.32
C ARG A 166 -2.95 9.85 -17.19
N HIS A 167 -4.17 10.16 -16.76
CA HIS A 167 -4.64 11.52 -16.55
C HIS A 167 -3.77 12.26 -15.52
N ILE A 168 -3.50 11.64 -14.36
CA ILE A 168 -2.65 12.25 -13.33
C ILE A 168 -1.23 12.50 -13.85
N PHE A 169 -0.60 11.50 -14.46
CA PHE A 169 0.75 11.66 -15.00
C PHE A 169 0.82 12.67 -16.17
N SER A 170 -0.26 12.87 -16.94
CA SER A 170 -0.33 13.93 -17.95
C SER A 170 -0.54 15.32 -17.34
N SER A 171 -1.20 15.40 -16.19
CA SER A 171 -1.53 16.66 -15.51
C SER A 171 -0.42 17.14 -14.57
N ILE A 172 0.52 16.28 -14.18
CA ILE A 172 1.71 16.69 -13.41
C ILE A 172 2.66 17.43 -14.34
N PRO A 173 2.90 18.75 -14.13
CA PRO A 173 3.87 19.48 -14.93
C PRO A 173 5.26 18.84 -14.74
N PRO A 174 6.10 18.80 -15.79
CA PRO A 174 7.43 18.22 -15.67
C PRO A 174 8.18 18.91 -14.52
N ILE A 175 8.70 18.12 -13.58
CA ILE A 175 9.54 18.63 -12.50
C ILE A 175 10.75 19.29 -13.16
N ARG A 176 10.74 20.62 -13.26
CA ARG A 176 11.95 21.39 -13.63
C ARG A 176 12.88 21.28 -12.44
N SER A 177 13.82 20.35 -12.49
CA SER A 177 14.92 20.30 -11.53
C SER A 177 15.62 21.67 -11.57
N ARG A 178 15.68 22.38 -10.44
CA ARG A 178 16.44 23.65 -10.33
C ARG A 178 17.93 23.49 -10.64
N ARG A 179 18.42 22.25 -10.74
CA ARG A 179 19.75 21.87 -11.22
C ARG A 179 19.58 20.90 -12.38
N GLY A 180 19.81 21.35 -13.62
CA GLY A 180 20.01 20.64 -14.91
C GLY A 180 19.76 19.14 -15.17
N TRP A 181 19.05 18.40 -14.32
CA TRP A 181 18.80 16.97 -14.48
C TRP A 181 17.60 16.77 -15.41
N ARG A 182 17.88 16.59 -16.70
CA ARG A 182 16.90 16.08 -17.66
C ARG A 182 16.61 14.61 -17.34
N ILE A 183 15.48 14.34 -16.71
CA ILE A 183 14.90 12.99 -16.72
C ILE A 183 14.36 12.77 -18.14
N SER A 184 15.11 12.04 -18.97
CA SER A 184 14.65 11.70 -20.32
C SER A 184 13.44 10.77 -20.21
N ARG A 185 12.32 11.13 -20.83
CA ARG A 185 11.19 10.20 -21.01
C ARG A 185 11.64 9.14 -22.03
N ARG A 186 11.80 7.89 -21.58
CA ARG A 186 11.83 6.69 -22.43
C ARG A 186 10.53 5.91 -22.23
#